data_AF-A0AAV0ABR5-F1
#
_entry.id   AF-A0AAV0ABR5-F1
#
_cell.length_a   1.000
_cell.length_b   1.000
_cell.length_c   1.000
_cell.angle_alpha   90.00
_cell.angle_beta   90.00
_cell.angle_gamma   90.00
#
_symmetry.space_group_name_H-M   'P 1'
#
loop_
_entity.id
_entity.type
_entity.pdbx_description
1 polymer ?
#
loop_
_entity_poly.entity_id
_entity_poly.type
_entity_poly.pdbx_seq_one_letter_code
_entity_poly.pdbx_strand_id
1 'polypeptide(L)'
;MARPKSSGSRMDRQLDRDVCELIRRLTGLQDEADRNFQLALDFVWSNFRFHRFLDVNSHKIEKTIEGIHEKFTIHSDLSKAASWTRLTTEFLNGPLPSVEKTKTDTHYSILSLLLCLSDSPSNSSYVETPRDTDVEKKDDFDWGKYLLEGEEIGLGPNVDTPNWSEDSDGEDAQQPFSREDSGIQVDRTPLDEQEHSRDGGLGAGWEGIIHKAECC
;
A
#
# COMPACT_ATOMS: atom_id res chain seq x y z
N MET A 1 16.57 27.43 39.51
CA MET A 1 15.73 26.47 40.27
C MET A 1 16.00 25.09 39.70
N ALA A 2 16.51 24.16 40.52
CA ALA A 2 16.84 22.82 40.06
C ALA A 2 15.55 21.99 39.93
N ARG A 3 15.31 21.39 38.75
CA ARG A 3 14.18 20.47 38.55
C ARG A 3 14.33 19.29 39.54
N PRO A 4 13.27 18.89 40.25
CA PRO A 4 13.31 17.68 41.05
C PRO A 4 13.61 16.50 40.11
N LYS A 5 14.59 15.67 40.48
CA LYS A 5 14.94 14.45 39.75
C LYS A 5 13.71 13.54 39.79
N SER A 6 12.93 13.57 38.72
CA SER A 6 11.80 12.70 38.50
C SER A 6 12.27 11.25 38.63
N SER A 7 11.67 10.51 39.56
CA SER A 7 11.71 9.05 39.61
C SER A 7 10.85 8.47 38.48
N GLY A 8 11.08 8.95 37.25
CA GLY A 8 10.37 8.49 36.06
C GLY A 8 10.67 7.01 35.80
N SER A 9 9.70 6.33 35.20
CA SER A 9 9.90 4.97 34.71
C SER A 9 11.09 4.91 33.75
N ARG A 10 11.64 3.72 33.50
CA ARG A 10 12.71 3.55 32.50
C ARG A 10 12.31 4.14 31.14
N MET A 11 11.03 4.08 30.80
CA MET A 11 10.47 4.61 29.55
C MET A 11 10.49 6.13 29.51
N ASP A 12 10.14 6.80 30.62
CA ASP A 12 10.18 8.27 30.71
C ASP A 12 11.60 8.80 30.51
N ARG A 13 12.59 8.11 31.09
CA ARG A 13 14.01 8.47 30.91
C ARG A 13 14.50 8.25 29.49
N GLN A 14 13.91 7.31 28.75
CA GLN A 14 14.26 7.09 27.35
C GLN A 14 13.63 8.18 26.48
N LEU A 15 12.34 8.49 26.69
CA LEU A 15 11.64 9.58 26.01
C LEU A 15 12.35 10.92 26.23
N ASP A 16 12.78 11.23 27.47
CA ASP A 16 13.56 12.44 27.76
C ASP A 16 14.83 12.54 26.89
N ARG A 17 15.55 11.42 26.72
CA ARG A 17 16.77 11.37 25.89
C ARG A 17 16.44 11.55 24.42
N ASP A 18 15.40 10.87 23.93
CA ASP A 18 14.98 10.90 22.53
C ASP A 18 14.52 12.32 22.14
N VAL A 19 13.82 13.02 23.04
CA VAL A 19 13.42 14.42 22.84
C VAL A 19 14.62 15.35 22.79
N CYS A 20 15.59 15.20 23.69
CA CYS A 20 16.83 15.96 23.62
C CYS A 20 17.56 15.73 22.30
N GLU A 21 17.67 14.48 21.86
CA GLU A 21 18.32 14.13 20.59
C GLU A 21 17.58 14.69 19.37
N LEU A 22 16.24 14.67 19.40
CA LEU A 22 15.41 15.29 18.37
C LEU A 22 15.71 16.79 18.24
N ILE A 23 15.78 17.50 19.37
CA ILE A 23 16.10 18.94 19.39
C ILE A 23 17.49 19.17 18.82
N ARG A 24 18.49 18.39 19.23
CA ARG A 24 19.86 18.51 18.69
C ARG A 24 19.88 18.36 17.17
N ARG A 25 19.20 17.34 16.64
CA ARG A 25 19.18 17.05 15.21
C ARG A 25 18.43 18.09 14.38
N LEU A 26 17.32 18.62 14.89
CA LEU A 26 16.50 19.60 14.16
C LEU A 26 17.05 21.02 14.24
N THR A 27 17.62 21.42 15.37
CA THR A 27 18.05 22.81 15.62
C THR A 27 19.56 23.03 15.53
N GLY A 28 20.35 21.96 15.61
CA GLY A 28 21.81 22.03 15.67
C GLY A 28 22.37 22.45 17.04
N LEU A 29 21.52 22.69 18.04
CA LEU A 29 21.93 23.07 19.39
C LEU A 29 22.48 21.85 20.14
N GLN A 30 23.77 21.84 20.48
CA GLN A 30 24.42 20.70 21.15
C GLN A 30 24.44 20.80 22.68
N ASP A 31 24.57 22.01 23.20
CA ASP A 31 24.74 22.26 24.64
C ASP A 31 23.38 22.32 25.35
N GLU A 32 23.14 21.36 26.25
CA GLU A 32 21.92 21.36 27.06
C GLU A 32 21.88 22.52 28.07
N ALA A 33 23.02 23.09 28.45
CA ALA A 33 23.07 24.23 29.36
C ALA A 33 22.72 25.55 28.68
N ASP A 34 22.66 25.59 27.33
CA ASP A 34 22.26 26.77 26.59
C ASP A 34 20.80 27.12 26.89
N ARG A 35 20.55 28.41 27.09
CA ARG A 35 19.21 28.97 27.26
C ARG A 35 18.31 28.62 26.07
N ASN A 36 18.84 28.64 24.84
CA ASN A 36 18.04 28.33 23.66
C ASN A 36 17.61 26.85 23.64
N PHE A 37 18.49 25.95 24.06
CA PHE A 37 18.17 24.53 24.18
C PHE A 37 17.07 24.30 25.23
N GLN A 38 17.18 24.95 26.40
CA GLN A 38 16.17 24.86 27.45
C GLN A 38 14.81 25.41 26.99
N LEU A 39 14.79 26.51 26.24
CA LEU A 39 13.55 27.07 25.67
C LEU A 39 12.91 26.12 24.66
N ALA A 40 13.69 25.52 23.76
CA ALA A 40 13.20 24.52 22.82
C ALA A 40 12.65 23.28 23.55
N LEU A 41 13.35 22.82 24.58
CA LEU A 41 12.93 21.69 25.41
C LEU A 41 11.60 21.97 26.12
N ASP A 42 11.47 23.14 26.75
CA ASP A 42 10.23 23.55 27.41
C ASP A 42 9.07 23.71 26.41
N PHE A 43 9.35 24.21 25.20
CA PHE A 43 8.37 24.30 24.13
C PHE A 43 7.87 22.92 23.69
N VAL A 44 8.77 21.98 23.41
CA VAL A 44 8.41 20.61 22.98
C VAL A 44 7.56 19.91 24.05
N TRP A 45 7.99 19.96 25.32
CA TRP A 45 7.23 19.36 26.42
C TRP A 45 5.86 20.00 26.64
N SER A 46 5.76 21.32 26.44
CA SER A 46 4.48 22.00 26.49
C SER A 46 3.56 21.53 25.36
N ASN A 47 4.08 21.38 24.14
CA ASN A 47 3.29 20.86 23.02
C ASN A 47 2.81 19.42 23.27
N PHE A 48 3.67 18.53 23.77
CA PHE A 48 3.27 17.16 24.06
C PHE A 48 2.23 17.05 25.17
N ARG A 49 2.28 17.91 26.20
CA ARG A 49 1.31 17.88 27.31
C ARG A 49 -0.04 18.48 26.94
N PHE A 50 -0.05 19.46 26.04
CA PHE A 50 -1.24 20.26 25.74
C PHE A 50 -1.71 20.11 24.28
N HIS A 51 -1.34 19.02 23.60
CA HIS A 51 -1.85 18.75 22.26
C HIS A 51 -3.37 18.56 22.30
N ARG A 52 -4.05 19.03 21.26
CA ARG A 52 -5.52 18.93 21.12
C ARG A 52 -5.96 18.09 19.93
N PHE A 53 -5.02 17.40 19.31
CA PHE A 53 -5.28 16.50 18.19
C PHE A 53 -6.01 15.25 18.69
N LEU A 54 -6.93 14.77 17.86
CA LEU A 54 -7.56 13.48 18.05
C LEU A 54 -6.55 12.35 17.78
N ASP A 55 -6.86 11.17 18.29
CA ASP A 55 -6.11 9.96 17.95
C ASP A 55 -6.15 9.69 16.44
N VAL A 56 -5.15 8.92 15.99
CA VAL A 56 -4.93 8.67 14.57
C VAL A 56 -6.06 7.83 14.00
N ASN A 57 -6.64 8.30 12.90
CA ASN A 57 -7.71 7.61 12.19
C ASN A 57 -7.13 6.74 11.06
N SER A 58 -7.10 5.43 11.25
CA SER A 58 -6.59 4.45 10.29
C SER A 58 -7.22 4.61 8.90
N HIS A 59 -8.55 4.68 8.81
CA HIS A 59 -9.26 4.82 7.54
C HIS A 59 -8.90 6.10 6.78
N LYS A 60 -8.69 7.22 7.49
CA LYS A 60 -8.27 8.47 6.85
C LYS A 60 -6.87 8.33 6.25
N ILE A 61 -5.96 7.66 6.95
CA ILE A 61 -4.60 7.40 6.48
C ILE A 61 -4.64 6.46 5.27
N GLU A 62 -5.42 5.37 5.32
CA GLU A 62 -5.58 4.44 4.19
C GLU A 62 -6.10 5.16 2.93
N LYS A 63 -7.15 5.98 3.05
CA LYS A 63 -7.64 6.79 1.93
C LYS A 63 -6.59 7.75 1.38
N THR A 64 -5.74 8.30 2.26
CA THR A 64 -4.65 9.20 1.83
C THR A 64 -3.58 8.43 1.07
N ILE A 65 -3.25 7.21 1.50
CA ILE A 65 -2.31 6.31 0.82
C ILE A 65 -2.83 5.93 -0.56
N GLU A 66 -4.11 5.56 -0.66
CA GLU A 66 -4.79 5.26 -1.93
C GLU A 66 -4.78 6.47 -2.87
N GLY A 67 -5.13 7.66 -2.38
CA GLY A 67 -5.12 8.89 -3.18
C GLY A 67 -3.73 9.26 -3.70
N ILE A 68 -2.66 8.99 -2.94
CA ILE A 68 -1.28 9.19 -3.39
C ILE A 68 -0.93 8.19 -4.50
N HIS A 69 -1.32 6.91 -4.36
CA HIS A 69 -1.14 5.88 -5.39
C HIS A 69 -1.83 6.27 -6.70
N GLU A 70 -3.10 6.70 -6.62
CA GLU A 70 -3.86 7.19 -7.77
C GLU A 70 -3.15 8.38 -8.42
N LYS A 71 -2.65 9.33 -7.61
CA LYS A 71 -1.89 10.47 -8.11
C LYS A 71 -0.66 10.02 -8.91
N PHE A 72 0.13 9.07 -8.42
CA PHE A 72 1.28 8.55 -9.17
C PHE A 72 0.86 7.92 -10.50
N THR A 73 -0.24 7.17 -10.49
CA THR A 73 -0.80 6.53 -11.69
C THR A 73 -1.22 7.57 -12.74
N ILE A 74 -1.92 8.63 -12.32
CA ILE A 74 -2.34 9.74 -13.20
C ILE A 74 -1.11 10.45 -13.81
N HIS A 75 -0.03 10.60 -13.05
CA HIS A 75 1.22 11.20 -13.54
C HIS A 75 2.12 10.22 -14.32
N SER A 76 1.62 9.02 -14.63
CA SER A 76 2.33 7.97 -15.37
C SER A 76 3.61 7.46 -14.68
N ASP A 77 3.76 7.67 -13.37
CA ASP A 77 4.88 7.13 -12.58
C ASP A 77 4.50 5.77 -11.97
N LEU A 78 4.33 4.78 -12.85
CA LEU A 78 3.86 3.44 -12.47
C LEU A 78 4.86 2.71 -11.57
N SER A 79 6.16 2.98 -11.75
CA SER A 79 7.22 2.39 -10.93
C SER A 79 7.10 2.84 -9.47
N LYS A 80 6.93 4.15 -9.25
CA LYS A 80 6.74 4.69 -7.91
C LYS A 80 5.38 4.29 -7.32
N ALA A 81 4.33 4.22 -8.14
CA ALA A 81 3.02 3.73 -7.69
C ALA A 81 3.12 2.29 -7.15
N ALA A 82 3.77 1.40 -7.90
CA ALA A 82 3.98 0.01 -7.48
C ALA A 82 4.83 -0.09 -6.20
N SER A 83 5.96 0.64 -6.14
CA SER A 83 6.81 0.68 -4.94
C SER A 83 6.06 1.26 -3.73
N TRP A 84 5.25 2.31 -3.92
CA TRP A 84 4.46 2.93 -2.86
C TRP A 84 3.47 1.94 -2.24
N THR A 85 2.69 1.26 -3.07
CA THR A 85 1.73 0.25 -2.60
C THR A 85 2.46 -0.90 -1.92
N ARG A 86 3.57 -1.38 -2.49
CA ARG A 86 4.37 -2.46 -1.90
C ARG A 86 4.93 -2.08 -0.54
N LEU A 87 5.59 -0.93 -0.42
CA LEU A 87 6.24 -0.49 0.81
C LEU A 87 5.23 -0.19 1.92
N THR A 88 4.11 0.43 1.58
CA THR A 88 3.06 0.75 2.56
C THR A 88 2.35 -0.51 3.05
N THR A 89 2.05 -1.46 2.16
CA THR A 89 1.47 -2.76 2.56
C THR A 89 2.45 -3.61 3.36
N GLU A 90 3.72 -3.67 2.96
CA GLU A 90 4.78 -4.38 3.70
C GLU A 90 4.95 -3.77 5.09
N PHE A 91 5.01 -2.44 5.21
CA PHE A 91 5.13 -1.77 6.51
C PHE A 91 3.92 -2.06 7.42
N LEU A 92 2.70 -1.98 6.89
CA LEU A 92 1.48 -2.22 7.67
C LEU A 92 1.35 -3.68 8.15
N ASN A 93 1.94 -4.62 7.42
CA ASN A 93 1.91 -6.05 7.73
C ASN A 93 3.20 -6.56 8.41
N GLY A 94 4.21 -5.70 8.56
CA GLY A 94 5.46 -6.03 9.24
C GLY A 94 5.35 -5.89 10.76
N PRO A 95 6.17 -6.62 11.53
CA PRO A 95 6.24 -6.41 12.98
C PRO A 95 6.99 -5.11 13.30
N LEU A 96 6.49 -4.36 14.30
CA LEU A 96 7.23 -3.24 14.87
C LEU A 96 8.04 -3.71 16.08
N PRO A 97 9.19 -3.07 16.40
CA PRO A 97 9.99 -3.42 17.58
C PRO A 97 9.22 -3.38 18.91
N SER A 98 8.13 -2.61 18.97
CA SER A 98 7.27 -2.48 20.15
C SER A 98 6.03 -3.37 20.10
N VAL A 99 5.59 -3.84 18.93
CA VAL A 99 4.31 -4.52 18.74
C VAL A 99 4.42 -5.59 17.66
N GLU A 100 4.21 -6.85 18.06
CA GLU A 100 4.22 -8.01 17.16
C GLU A 100 2.99 -8.08 16.25
N LYS A 101 1.93 -7.30 16.57
CA LYS A 101 0.69 -7.24 15.78
C LYS A 101 0.84 -6.32 14.57
N THR A 102 0.18 -6.71 13.48
CA THR A 102 0.07 -5.94 12.23
C THR A 102 -1.05 -4.89 12.31
N LYS A 103 -0.97 -3.82 11.50
CA LYS A 103 -2.00 -2.77 11.37
C LYS A 103 -2.43 -2.14 12.70
N THR A 104 -1.48 -1.82 13.54
CA THR A 104 -1.74 -1.18 14.84
C THR A 104 -1.70 0.35 14.74
N ASP A 105 -2.28 1.02 15.75
CA ASP A 105 -2.30 2.48 15.83
C ASP A 105 -0.91 3.11 15.73
N THR A 106 0.14 2.43 16.17
CA THR A 106 1.53 2.90 16.03
C THR A 106 1.97 2.95 14.58
N HIS A 107 1.57 1.98 13.74
CA HIS A 107 1.87 2.01 12.30
C HIS A 107 1.23 3.23 11.65
N TYR A 108 -0.07 3.42 11.88
CA TYR A 108 -0.81 4.55 11.31
C TYR A 108 -0.29 5.89 11.86
N SER A 109 0.17 5.94 13.12
CA SER A 109 0.76 7.14 13.72
C SER A 109 2.07 7.55 13.05
N ILE A 110 2.94 6.59 12.76
CA ILE A 110 4.19 6.83 12.03
C ILE A 110 3.87 7.33 10.61
N LEU A 111 2.95 6.66 9.91
CA LEU A 111 2.51 7.08 8.57
C LEU A 111 1.90 8.48 8.57
N SER A 112 1.06 8.79 9.56
CA SER A 112 0.48 10.13 9.73
C SER A 112 1.55 11.20 9.91
N LEU A 113 2.57 10.93 10.75
CA LEU A 113 3.69 11.85 10.93
C LEU A 113 4.46 12.07 9.62
N LEU A 114 4.78 11.01 8.89
CA LEU A 114 5.49 11.10 7.62
C LEU A 114 4.68 11.88 6.57
N LEU A 115 3.36 11.66 6.52
CA LEU A 115 2.46 12.39 5.63
C LEU A 115 2.39 13.88 5.98
N CYS A 116 2.39 14.23 7.27
CA CYS A 116 2.43 15.63 7.72
C CYS A 116 3.77 16.32 7.40
N LEU A 117 4.86 15.57 7.29
CA LEU A 117 6.18 16.10 6.92
C LEU A 117 6.39 16.11 5.40
N SER A 118 5.64 15.31 4.64
CA SER A 118 5.73 15.27 3.18
C SER A 118 4.95 16.44 2.57
N ASP A 119 5.63 17.55 2.31
CA ASP A 119 5.06 18.75 1.67
C ASP A 119 4.34 18.42 0.34
N SER A 120 4.93 17.54 -0.48
CA SER A 120 4.28 16.99 -1.69
C SER A 120 4.89 15.64 -2.09
N PRO A 121 4.25 14.50 -1.77
CA PRO A 121 4.79 13.17 -2.10
C PRO A 121 4.88 12.90 -3.61
N SER A 122 4.20 13.70 -4.45
CA SER A 122 4.24 13.59 -5.92
C SER A 122 5.49 14.18 -6.57
N ASN A 123 6.17 15.12 -5.91
CA ASN A 123 7.23 15.91 -6.55
C ASN A 123 8.63 15.38 -6.25
N SER A 124 8.75 14.31 -5.47
CA SER A 124 10.04 13.68 -5.17
C SER A 124 10.46 12.73 -6.30
N SER A 125 11.73 12.76 -6.68
CA SER A 125 12.33 11.69 -7.48
C SER A 125 12.73 10.58 -6.52
N TYR A 126 11.97 9.48 -6.52
CA TYR A 126 12.31 8.29 -5.74
C TYR A 126 12.60 7.15 -6.70
N VAL A 127 13.77 6.55 -6.56
CA VAL A 127 14.14 5.30 -7.19
C VAL A 127 14.35 4.32 -6.05
N GLU A 128 13.59 3.24 -6.06
CA GLU A 128 13.72 2.23 -5.02
C GLU A 128 15.11 1.60 -5.10
N THR A 129 15.90 1.74 -4.04
CA THR A 129 17.14 0.99 -3.90
C THR A 129 16.78 -0.49 -3.80
N PRO A 130 17.32 -1.36 -4.68
CA PRO A 130 17.10 -2.79 -4.58
C PRO A 130 17.47 -3.23 -3.16
N ARG A 131 16.47 -3.70 -2.41
CA ARG A 131 16.76 -4.40 -1.16
C ARG A 131 17.38 -5.72 -1.56
N ASP A 132 18.50 -6.07 -0.93
CA ASP A 132 18.97 -7.45 -0.96
C ASP A 132 17.80 -8.30 -0.44
N THR A 133 17.09 -8.95 -1.35
CA THR A 133 16.18 -10.03 -0.97
C THR A 133 17.06 -11.00 -0.23
N ASP A 134 16.76 -11.28 1.04
CA ASP A 134 17.36 -12.40 1.76
C ASP A 134 17.26 -13.59 0.82
N VAL A 135 18.38 -13.96 0.21
CA VAL A 135 18.45 -15.01 -0.79
C VAL A 135 17.85 -16.21 -0.09
N GLU A 136 16.67 -16.66 -0.56
CA GLU A 136 16.06 -17.88 -0.06
C GLU A 136 17.18 -18.89 0.06
N LYS A 137 17.34 -19.47 1.25
CA LYS A 137 18.41 -20.43 1.54
C LYS A 137 18.48 -21.35 0.33
N LYS A 138 19.60 -21.33 -0.40
CA LYS A 138 19.80 -22.20 -1.57
C LYS A 138 19.36 -23.57 -1.14
N ASP A 139 18.29 -24.05 -1.76
CA ASP A 139 17.74 -25.35 -1.43
C ASP A 139 18.82 -26.35 -1.81
N ASP A 140 19.48 -26.93 -0.81
CA ASP A 140 20.54 -27.93 -0.98
C ASP A 140 19.93 -29.30 -1.36
N PHE A 141 18.67 -29.30 -1.79
CA PHE A 141 17.91 -30.46 -2.19
C PHE A 141 18.33 -30.90 -3.59
N ASP A 142 18.96 -32.07 -3.63
CA ASP A 142 19.42 -32.72 -4.86
C ASP A 142 18.24 -33.35 -5.62
N TRP A 143 17.67 -32.57 -6.54
CA TRP A 143 16.61 -33.01 -7.45
C TRP A 143 17.01 -34.21 -8.31
N GLY A 144 18.29 -34.31 -8.71
CA GLY A 144 18.77 -35.41 -9.55
C GLY A 144 18.68 -36.74 -8.80
N LYS A 145 19.06 -36.76 -7.53
CA LYS A 145 18.87 -37.93 -6.67
C LYS A 145 17.40 -38.27 -6.43
N TYR A 146 16.54 -37.27 -6.23
CA TYR A 146 15.10 -37.49 -6.01
C TYR A 146 14.42 -38.06 -7.26
N LEU A 147 14.82 -37.59 -8.45
CA LEU A 147 14.32 -38.06 -9.73
C LEU A 147 15.03 -39.33 -10.24
N LEU A 148 15.92 -39.92 -9.44
CA LEU A 148 16.71 -41.10 -9.80
C LEU A 148 17.49 -40.92 -11.11
N GLU A 149 17.92 -39.68 -11.37
CA GLU A 149 18.62 -39.31 -12.60
C GLU A 149 19.98 -40.03 -12.65
N GLY A 150 20.14 -40.96 -13.59
CA GLY A 150 21.34 -41.80 -13.73
C GLY A 150 21.21 -43.22 -13.18
N GLU A 151 20.10 -43.57 -12.53
CA GLU A 151 19.71 -44.97 -12.34
C GLU A 151 18.97 -45.41 -13.61
N GLU A 152 19.50 -46.39 -14.35
CA GLU A 152 18.72 -47.06 -15.39
C GLU A 152 17.55 -47.73 -14.69
N ILE A 153 16.38 -47.08 -14.70
CA ILE A 153 15.12 -47.73 -14.38
C ILE A 153 15.07 -48.91 -15.33
N GLY A 154 15.28 -50.11 -14.77
CA GLY A 154 15.19 -51.36 -15.50
C GLY A 154 13.75 -51.54 -15.94
N LEU A 155 13.36 -50.83 -16.99
CA LEU A 155 12.16 -51.06 -17.76
C LEU A 155 12.40 -52.41 -18.44
N GLY A 156 12.13 -53.48 -17.68
CA GLY A 156 12.04 -54.82 -18.23
C GLY A 156 11.03 -54.82 -19.39
N PRO A 157 11.04 -55.82 -20.27
CA PRO A 157 10.31 -55.80 -21.54
C PRO A 157 8.78 -55.64 -21.43
N ASN A 158 8.21 -55.61 -20.21
CA ASN A 158 6.81 -55.45 -19.88
C ASN A 158 6.61 -54.53 -18.66
N VAL A 159 7.20 -53.32 -18.64
CA VAL A 159 6.63 -52.27 -17.79
C VAL A 159 5.43 -51.74 -18.55
N ASP A 160 4.25 -52.05 -18.02
CA ASP A 160 2.94 -51.64 -18.51
C ASP A 160 2.99 -50.19 -19.00
N THR A 161 3.12 -50.05 -20.33
CA THR A 161 2.72 -48.83 -20.99
C THR A 161 1.24 -48.73 -20.67
N PRO A 162 0.77 -47.74 -19.89
CA PRO A 162 -0.66 -47.60 -19.70
C PRO A 162 -1.24 -47.51 -21.10
N ASN A 163 -2.08 -48.47 -21.45
CA ASN A 163 -2.77 -48.46 -22.72
C ASN A 163 -3.75 -47.29 -22.67
N TRP A 164 -3.29 -46.11 -23.08
CA TRP A 164 -4.13 -45.00 -23.48
C TRP A 164 -4.75 -45.32 -24.84
N SER A 165 -5.35 -46.51 -24.97
CA SER A 165 -6.31 -46.75 -26.03
C SER A 165 -7.52 -45.90 -25.69
N GLU A 166 -7.63 -44.82 -26.44
CA GLU A 166 -8.86 -44.12 -26.73
C GLU A 166 -9.91 -45.17 -27.09
N ASP A 167 -10.70 -45.59 -26.09
CA ASP A 167 -11.82 -46.52 -26.27
C ASP A 167 -12.93 -45.72 -26.96
N SER A 168 -12.76 -45.58 -28.28
CA SER A 168 -13.80 -45.14 -29.21
C SER A 168 -14.78 -46.29 -29.39
N ASP A 169 -16.06 -45.91 -29.45
CA ASP A 169 -17.22 -46.69 -29.90
C ASP A 169 -17.92 -47.55 -28.84
N GLY A 170 -18.51 -46.84 -27.87
CA GLY A 170 -19.81 -47.20 -27.31
C GLY A 170 -20.84 -46.13 -27.68
N GLU A 171 -21.44 -46.26 -28.86
CA GLU A 171 -22.65 -45.52 -29.21
C GLU A 171 -23.77 -45.91 -28.23
N ASP A 172 -24.12 -45.05 -27.27
CA ASP A 172 -25.48 -45.02 -26.75
C ASP A 172 -25.85 -43.68 -26.10
N ALA A 173 -26.96 -43.14 -26.60
CA ALA A 173 -27.76 -42.02 -26.10
C ALA A 173 -27.08 -40.64 -26.04
N GLN A 174 -27.22 -39.88 -27.13
CA GLN A 174 -27.31 -38.43 -27.07
C GLN A 174 -28.41 -38.04 -26.06
N GLN A 175 -28.02 -37.69 -24.83
CA GLN A 175 -28.87 -36.86 -23.99
C GLN A 175 -28.79 -35.44 -24.54
N PRO A 176 -29.90 -34.81 -24.96
CA PRO A 176 -29.87 -33.40 -25.28
C PRO A 176 -29.54 -32.65 -24.00
N PHE A 177 -28.37 -32.01 -23.98
CA PHE A 177 -28.05 -30.99 -22.99
C PHE A 177 -29.15 -29.94 -23.05
N SER A 178 -30.03 -29.93 -22.03
CA SER A 178 -31.00 -28.88 -21.76
C SER A 178 -30.22 -27.58 -21.63
N ARG A 179 -30.29 -26.76 -22.67
CA ARG A 179 -29.68 -25.44 -22.71
C ARG A 179 -30.69 -24.46 -22.13
N GLU A 180 -30.87 -24.50 -20.81
CA GLU A 180 -31.55 -23.44 -20.08
C GLU A 180 -30.56 -22.65 -19.22
N ASP A 181 -30.42 -21.39 -19.64
CA ASP A 181 -30.23 -20.23 -18.77
C ASP A 181 -28.85 -20.02 -18.13
N SER A 182 -27.93 -19.47 -18.93
CA SER A 182 -27.00 -18.47 -18.43
C SER A 182 -27.22 -17.22 -19.26
N GLY A 183 -28.12 -16.37 -18.79
CA GLY A 183 -28.41 -15.05 -19.35
C GLY A 183 -27.14 -14.20 -19.48
N ILE A 184 -26.55 -14.23 -20.67
CA ILE A 184 -25.63 -13.20 -21.12
C ILE A 184 -26.40 -12.35 -22.13
N GLN A 185 -26.84 -11.17 -21.70
CA GLN A 185 -27.49 -10.20 -22.58
C GLN A 185 -26.39 -9.59 -23.46
N VAL A 186 -26.37 -9.99 -24.73
CA VAL A 186 -25.59 -9.32 -25.76
C VAL A 186 -26.32 -8.02 -26.09
N ASP A 187 -25.76 -6.88 -25.66
CA ASP A 187 -26.26 -5.56 -26.06
C ASP A 187 -26.24 -5.46 -27.59
N ARG A 188 -27.41 -5.64 -28.20
CA ARG A 188 -27.66 -5.22 -29.57
C ARG A 188 -27.91 -3.73 -29.54
N THR A 189 -26.93 -2.94 -29.92
CA THR A 189 -27.12 -1.55 -30.34
C THR A 189 -28.12 -1.51 -31.50
N PRO A 190 -29.30 -0.88 -31.37
CA PRO A 190 -30.17 -0.64 -32.51
C PRO A 190 -29.67 0.57 -33.28
N LEU A 191 -29.34 0.33 -34.55
CA LEU A 191 -29.10 1.35 -35.56
C LEU A 191 -30.43 2.03 -35.93
N ASP A 192 -30.33 3.31 -36.26
CA ASP A 192 -31.37 4.30 -36.58
C ASP A 192 -32.62 3.82 -37.34
N GLU A 193 -33.81 4.16 -36.82
CA GLU A 193 -35.02 4.40 -37.63
C GLU A 193 -35.81 5.61 -37.10
N GLN A 194 -35.51 6.77 -37.69
CA GLN A 194 -36.45 7.77 -38.23
C GLN A 194 -37.79 8.01 -37.48
N GLU A 195 -37.83 9.04 -36.63
CA GLU A 195 -39.10 9.65 -36.19
C GLU A 195 -39.35 11.00 -36.89
N HIS A 196 -40.44 11.01 -37.65
CA HIS A 196 -41.06 12.19 -38.25
C HIS A 196 -41.89 12.93 -37.18
N SER A 197 -41.68 14.24 -37.08
CA SER A 197 -42.69 15.28 -36.78
C SER A 197 -43.42 15.26 -35.42
N ARG A 198 -43.07 16.18 -34.51
CA ARG A 198 -43.77 17.46 -34.21
C ARG A 198 -43.55 17.96 -32.76
N ASP A 199 -43.10 19.20 -32.69
CA ASP A 199 -43.51 20.28 -31.78
C ASP A 199 -43.14 20.22 -30.27
N GLY A 200 -42.80 21.40 -29.74
CA GLY A 200 -42.63 21.65 -28.31
C GLY A 200 -41.23 22.09 -27.90
N GLY A 201 -40.92 23.38 -28.06
CA GLY A 201 -39.63 23.97 -27.73
C GLY A 201 -39.30 24.08 -26.24
N LEU A 202 -38.04 24.42 -25.96
CA LEU A 202 -37.59 25.47 -25.04
C LEU A 202 -36.06 25.47 -25.06
N GLY A 203 -35.50 26.52 -25.64
CA GLY A 203 -34.06 26.78 -25.63
C GLY A 203 -33.62 27.35 -24.28
N ALA A 204 -32.45 26.93 -23.83
CA ALA A 204 -31.59 27.73 -22.95
C ALA A 204 -30.15 27.23 -23.11
N GLY A 205 -29.33 28.01 -23.82
CA GLY A 205 -27.89 27.83 -23.90
C GLY A 205 -27.23 28.20 -22.58
N TRP A 206 -26.14 27.51 -22.25
CA TRP A 206 -25.29 27.84 -21.11
C TRP A 206 -23.97 28.35 -21.69
N GLU A 207 -23.87 29.67 -21.83
CA GLU A 207 -22.59 30.35 -22.01
C GLU A 207 -21.83 30.36 -20.68
N GLY A 208 -20.52 30.15 -20.78
CA GLY A 208 -19.60 30.12 -19.65
C GLY A 208 -19.43 31.48 -18.96
N ILE A 209 -19.06 31.42 -17.69
CA ILE A 209 -18.51 32.58 -16.97
C ILE A 209 -17.13 32.19 -16.44
N ILE A 210 -16.14 32.79 -17.10
CA ILE A 210 -14.74 32.87 -16.74
C ILE A 210 -14.55 34.12 -15.87
N HIS A 211 -13.64 34.01 -14.89
CA HIS A 211 -12.97 35.06 -14.10
C HIS A 211 -13.72 35.76 -12.95
N LYS A 212 -13.17 35.62 -11.73
CA LYS A 212 -12.24 36.64 -11.20
C LYS A 212 -11.41 36.11 -10.02
N ALA A 213 -10.10 36.24 -10.17
CA ALA A 213 -9.14 36.30 -9.09
C ALA A 213 -9.13 37.73 -8.52
N GLU A 214 -9.02 37.88 -7.20
CA GLU A 214 -8.61 39.13 -6.57
C GLU A 214 -7.79 38.79 -5.31
N CYS A 215 -6.52 39.20 -5.35
CA CYS A 215 -5.60 39.27 -4.23
C CYS A 215 -6.03 40.38 -3.26
N CYS A 216 -5.93 40.09 -1.96
CA CYS A 216 -5.43 40.97 -0.91
C CYS A 216 -4.90 40.08 0.21
#